data_AF-A0A2X3DTB7-F1
#
_entry.id   AF-A0A2X3DTB7-F1
#
_cell.length_a   1.000
_cell.length_b   1.000
_cell.length_c   1.000
_cell.angle_alpha   90.00
_cell.angle_beta   90.00
_cell.angle_gamma   90.00
#
_symmetry.space_group_name_H-M   'P 1'
#
loop_
_entity.id
_entity.type
_entity.pdbx_description
1 polymer ?
#
loop_
_entity_poly.entity_id
_entity_poly.type
_entity_poly.pdbx_seq_one_letter_code
_entity_poly.pdbx_strand_id
1 'polypeptide(L)'
;MRNVKIDEFDRLDRDVVALGNDYAQGFILPPHQHRRAQLLYGATGLMYVTTQDGEWVVPPQHAVWIPPETVHAVRFAGVTTRSLYIEPDCVAAFIKHRRCEVISVSPLLRQLLLGGCGFTTVVRQPTRSHADTVDVAGTGRHAGPRI
;
A
#
# COMPACT_ATOMS: atom_id res chain seq x y z
N MET A 1 -7.14 -9.72 4.75
CA MET A 1 -8.54 -10.20 4.94
C MET A 1 -9.17 -10.47 3.58
N ARG A 2 -10.20 -11.32 3.48
CA ARG A 2 -10.82 -11.66 2.19
C ARG A 2 -12.27 -11.17 2.08
N ASN A 3 -12.64 -10.65 0.90
CA ASN A 3 -14.01 -10.25 0.55
C ASN A 3 -14.65 -9.24 1.52
N VAL A 4 -13.87 -8.25 1.96
CA VAL A 4 -14.34 -7.18 2.85
C VAL A 4 -14.22 -5.81 2.19
N LYS A 5 -15.01 -4.83 2.66
CA LYS A 5 -14.96 -3.45 2.17
C LYS A 5 -13.87 -2.66 2.89
N ILE A 6 -13.17 -1.78 2.18
CA ILE A 6 -12.13 -0.96 2.79
C ILE A 6 -12.68 0.00 3.85
N ASP A 7 -13.91 0.48 3.72
CA ASP A 7 -14.52 1.42 4.67
C ASP A 7 -14.53 0.90 6.12
N GLU A 8 -14.57 -0.43 6.31
CA GLU A 8 -14.50 -1.08 7.62
C GLU A 8 -13.11 -0.99 8.26
N PHE A 9 -12.06 -0.78 7.46
CA PHE A 9 -10.66 -0.83 7.86
C PHE A 9 -9.86 0.45 7.56
N ASP A 10 -10.46 1.43 6.89
CA ASP A 10 -9.77 2.65 6.45
C ASP A 10 -9.19 3.45 7.63
N ARG A 11 -9.81 3.32 8.80
CA ARG A 11 -9.41 3.94 10.08
C ARG A 11 -8.60 3.04 11.01
N LEU A 12 -8.21 1.83 10.61
CA LEU A 12 -7.31 1.02 11.43
C LEU A 12 -6.00 1.77 11.68
N ASP A 13 -5.48 1.70 12.90
CA ASP A 13 -4.16 2.24 13.25
C ASP A 13 -3.03 1.32 12.73
N ARG A 14 -2.90 1.24 11.40
CA ARG A 14 -1.92 0.41 10.69
C ARG A 14 -1.45 1.12 9.44
N ASP A 15 -0.14 1.14 9.19
CA ASP A 15 0.43 1.80 7.99
C ASP A 15 -0.08 1.17 6.69
N VAL A 16 -0.19 -0.16 6.66
CA VAL A 16 -0.63 -0.93 5.49
C VAL A 16 -1.71 -1.93 5.87
N VAL A 17 -2.79 -1.98 5.08
CA VAL A 17 -3.87 -2.96 5.18
C VAL A 17 -3.95 -3.77 3.90
N ALA A 18 -3.84 -5.10 4.00
CA ALA A 18 -3.91 -6.01 2.86
C ALA A 18 -5.28 -6.71 2.75
N LEU A 19 -5.95 -6.52 1.61
CA LEU A 19 -7.26 -7.12 1.31
C LEU A 19 -7.21 -7.94 0.02
N GLY A 20 -7.89 -9.08 -0.03
CA GLY A 20 -8.00 -9.92 -1.22
C GLY A 20 -9.45 -10.24 -1.56
N ASN A 21 -9.91 -9.87 -2.76
CA ASN A 21 -11.30 -10.05 -3.15
C ASN A 21 -11.41 -10.77 -4.49
N ASP A 22 -12.45 -11.57 -4.67
CA ASP A 22 -12.78 -12.25 -5.92
C ASP A 22 -14.05 -11.64 -6.51
N TYR A 23 -13.98 -11.19 -7.78
CA TYR A 23 -15.09 -10.54 -8.46
C TYR A 23 -15.50 -11.33 -9.71
N ALA A 24 -16.81 -11.57 -9.83
CA ALA A 24 -17.39 -12.21 -11.01
C ALA A 24 -17.20 -11.35 -12.27
N GLN A 25 -17.33 -11.97 -13.44
CA GLN A 25 -17.29 -11.27 -14.71
C GLN A 25 -18.40 -10.22 -14.82
N GLY A 26 -18.04 -9.02 -15.26
CA GLY A 26 -18.97 -7.91 -15.41
C GLY A 26 -19.32 -7.20 -14.10
N PHE A 27 -18.73 -7.59 -12.96
CA PHE A 27 -18.95 -6.90 -11.70
C PHE A 27 -18.46 -5.45 -11.79
N ILE A 28 -19.26 -4.52 -11.29
CA ILE A 28 -18.96 -3.11 -11.22
C ILE A 28 -18.94 -2.69 -9.76
N LEU A 29 -17.80 -2.19 -9.31
CA LEU A 29 -17.69 -1.44 -8.08
C LEU A 29 -17.97 0.04 -8.42
N PRO A 30 -19.10 0.60 -7.97
CA PRO A 30 -19.50 1.96 -8.33
C PRO A 30 -18.48 3.01 -7.82
N PRO A 31 -18.59 4.27 -8.28
CA PRO A 31 -17.74 5.35 -7.80
C PRO A 31 -17.69 5.40 -6.27
N HIS A 32 -16.48 5.36 -5.73
CA HIS A 32 -16.20 5.46 -4.30
C HIS A 32 -14.82 6.08 -4.09
N GLN A 33 -14.49 6.38 -2.84
CA GLN A 33 -13.18 6.89 -2.43
C GLN A 33 -12.86 6.35 -1.05
N HIS A 34 -11.57 6.31 -0.73
CA HIS A 34 -11.05 5.96 0.58
C HIS A 34 -9.88 6.91 0.91
N ARG A 35 -9.57 7.07 2.19
CA ARG A 35 -8.51 8.00 2.62
C ARG A 35 -7.14 7.49 2.23
N ARG A 36 -6.91 6.18 2.33
CA ARG A 36 -5.63 5.54 2.03
C ARG A 36 -5.29 5.60 0.54
N ALA A 37 -4.02 5.50 0.19
CA ALA A 37 -3.66 5.15 -1.18
C ALA A 37 -3.90 3.66 -1.42
N GLN A 38 -4.12 3.25 -2.67
CA GLN A 38 -4.32 1.85 -3.00
C GLN A 38 -3.39 1.39 -4.12
N LEU A 39 -2.69 0.28 -3.88
CA LEU A 39 -2.11 -0.54 -4.94
C LEU A 39 -3.06 -1.70 -5.22
N LEU A 40 -3.81 -1.63 -6.31
CA LEU A 40 -4.80 -2.63 -6.71
C LEU A 40 -4.19 -3.57 -7.77
N TYR A 41 -3.85 -4.79 -7.37
CA TYR A 41 -3.29 -5.82 -8.24
C TYR A 41 -4.36 -6.79 -8.76
N GLY A 42 -4.41 -6.99 -10.08
CA GLY A 42 -5.25 -8.00 -10.73
C GLY A 42 -4.46 -9.28 -10.98
N ALA A 43 -4.72 -10.34 -10.20
CA ALA A 43 -4.04 -11.63 -10.36
C ALA A 43 -4.50 -12.41 -11.60
N THR A 44 -5.76 -12.21 -11.99
CA THR A 44 -6.43 -12.81 -13.14
C THR A 44 -7.32 -11.76 -13.80
N GLY A 45 -7.79 -12.03 -15.02
CA GLY A 45 -8.77 -11.17 -15.69
C GLY A 45 -8.28 -9.76 -16.00
N LEU A 46 -9.23 -8.88 -16.34
CA LEU A 46 -8.98 -7.49 -16.74
C LEU A 46 -9.75 -6.53 -15.82
N MET A 47 -9.11 -5.43 -15.42
CA MET A 47 -9.78 -4.35 -14.70
C MET A 47 -9.79 -3.06 -15.52
N TYR A 48 -10.87 -2.30 -15.40
CA TYR A 48 -10.96 -0.93 -15.89
C TYR A 48 -11.15 -0.03 -14.67
N VAL A 49 -10.24 0.90 -14.46
CA VAL A 49 -10.37 1.90 -13.39
C VAL A 49 -10.68 3.24 -14.04
N THR A 50 -11.76 3.88 -13.61
CA THR A 50 -12.19 5.18 -14.13
C THR A 50 -12.12 6.20 -13.01
N THR A 51 -11.54 7.37 -13.30
CA THR A 51 -11.56 8.56 -12.43
C THR A 51 -11.97 9.77 -13.27
N GLN A 52 -12.02 10.96 -12.64
CA GLN A 52 -12.22 12.21 -13.38
C GLN A 52 -11.07 12.53 -14.35
N ASP A 53 -9.87 12.01 -14.09
CA ASP A 53 -8.69 12.27 -14.91
C ASP A 53 -8.56 11.32 -16.12
N GLY A 54 -9.34 10.24 -16.17
CA GLY A 54 -9.32 9.29 -17.28
C GLY A 54 -9.73 7.87 -16.92
N GLU A 55 -9.39 6.93 -17.81
CA GLU A 55 -9.63 5.50 -17.64
C GLU A 55 -8.33 4.72 -17.88
N TRP A 56 -8.06 3.75 -17.00
CA TRP A 56 -6.91 2.86 -17.07
C TRP A 56 -7.36 1.42 -17.25
N VAL A 57 -6.83 0.79 -18.30
CA VAL A 57 -6.96 -0.66 -18.50
C VAL A 57 -5.81 -1.34 -17.78
N VAL A 58 -6.14 -2.21 -16.83
CA VAL A 58 -5.16 -2.93 -16.00
C VAL A 58 -5.15 -4.40 -16.42
N PRO A 59 -4.16 -4.84 -17.22
CA PRO A 59 -4.07 -6.22 -17.67
C PRO A 59 -3.77 -7.20 -16.52
N PRO A 60 -3.95 -8.52 -16.76
CA PRO A 60 -3.55 -9.53 -15.80
C PRO A 60 -2.10 -9.33 -15.35
N GLN A 61 -1.84 -9.63 -14.07
CA GLN A 61 -0.53 -9.53 -13.43
C GLN A 61 0.07 -8.12 -13.36
N HIS A 62 -0.75 -7.08 -13.60
CA HIS A 62 -0.39 -5.70 -13.35
C HIS A 62 -1.16 -5.14 -12.16
N ALA A 63 -0.66 -4.03 -11.63
CA ALA A 63 -1.36 -3.26 -10.62
C ALA A 63 -1.71 -1.88 -11.16
N VAL A 64 -2.67 -1.24 -10.50
CA VAL A 64 -2.91 0.20 -10.64
C VAL A 64 -2.69 0.85 -9.30
N TRP A 65 -1.93 1.94 -9.32
CA TRP A 65 -1.83 2.87 -8.22
C TRP A 65 -3.00 3.83 -8.25
N ILE A 66 -3.67 3.99 -7.11
CA ILE A 66 -4.77 4.92 -6.90
C ILE A 66 -4.36 5.81 -5.73
N PRO A 67 -4.17 7.13 -5.95
CA PRO A 67 -3.77 8.04 -4.88
C PRO A 67 -4.82 8.14 -3.76
N PRO A 68 -4.41 8.62 -2.55
CA PRO A 68 -5.34 8.98 -1.48
C PRO A 68 -6.52 9.81 -1.98
N GLU A 69 -7.71 9.55 -1.45
CA GLU A 69 -8.93 10.35 -1.66
C GLU A 69 -9.36 10.49 -3.13
N THR A 70 -8.88 9.61 -4.00
CA THR A 70 -9.26 9.62 -5.43
C THR A 70 -10.61 8.94 -5.61
N VAL A 71 -11.61 9.68 -6.11
CA VAL A 71 -12.88 9.07 -6.53
C VAL A 71 -12.63 8.20 -7.74
N HIS A 72 -12.96 6.91 -7.63
CA HIS A 72 -12.77 5.94 -8.69
C HIS A 72 -13.89 4.90 -8.74
N ALA A 73 -14.16 4.39 -9.93
CA ALA A 73 -14.99 3.22 -10.17
C ALA A 73 -14.14 2.10 -10.78
N VAL A 74 -14.53 0.85 -10.56
CA VAL A 74 -13.82 -0.30 -11.11
C VAL A 74 -14.78 -1.28 -11.76
N ARG A 75 -14.51 -1.65 -13.01
CA ARG A 75 -15.18 -2.75 -13.69
C ARG A 75 -14.25 -3.93 -13.81
N PHE A 76 -14.73 -5.11 -13.42
CA PHE A 76 -13.95 -6.35 -13.39
C PHE A 76 -14.46 -7.34 -14.46
N ALA A 77 -13.54 -7.93 -15.20
CA ALA A 77 -13.82 -9.04 -16.11
C ALA A 77 -13.15 -10.32 -15.58
N GLY A 78 -13.77 -10.96 -14.58
CA GLY A 78 -13.34 -12.26 -14.02
C GLY A 78 -12.02 -12.17 -13.25
N VAL A 79 -11.97 -11.31 -12.23
CA VAL A 79 -10.71 -10.89 -11.59
C VAL A 79 -10.64 -11.33 -10.13
N THR A 80 -9.53 -11.96 -9.77
CA THR A 80 -9.06 -12.06 -8.38
C THR A 80 -8.12 -10.90 -8.10
N THR A 81 -8.46 -10.07 -7.12
CA THR A 81 -7.69 -8.88 -6.75
C THR A 81 -6.89 -9.07 -5.46
N ARG A 82 -5.76 -8.39 -5.35
CA ARG A 82 -5.03 -8.18 -4.10
C ARG A 82 -4.77 -6.68 -3.97
N SER A 83 -5.19 -6.08 -2.86
CA SER A 83 -5.03 -4.64 -2.61
C SER A 83 -4.15 -4.42 -1.40
N LEU A 84 -3.23 -3.46 -1.52
CA LEU A 84 -2.57 -2.84 -0.38
C LEU A 84 -3.12 -1.43 -0.24
N TYR A 85 -3.70 -1.14 0.93
CA TYR A 85 -4.13 0.20 1.29
C TYR A 85 -3.12 0.82 2.24
N ILE A 86 -2.57 1.98 1.88
CA ILE A 86 -1.39 2.56 2.53
C ILE A 86 -1.74 3.94 3.09
N GLU A 87 -1.31 4.21 4.32
CA GLU A 87 -1.46 5.53 4.94
C GLU A 87 -0.91 6.68 4.06
N PRO A 88 -1.63 7.81 3.92
CA PRO A 88 -1.19 8.95 3.12
C PRO A 88 0.21 9.46 3.48
N ASP A 89 0.58 9.45 4.76
CA ASP A 89 1.87 9.96 5.23
C ASP A 89 3.03 9.05 4.79
N CYS A 90 2.81 7.74 4.68
CA CYS A 90 3.80 6.80 4.16
C CYS A 90 4.09 7.02 2.67
N VAL A 91 3.17 7.70 1.95
CA VAL A 91 3.22 7.86 0.50
C VAL A 91 3.53 9.26 0.01
N ALA A 92 3.43 10.25 0.90
CA ALA A 92 3.65 11.65 0.60
C ALA A 92 5.00 11.93 -0.08
N ALA A 93 6.07 11.23 0.33
CA ALA A 93 7.42 11.48 -0.15
C ALA A 93 7.72 10.89 -1.54
N PHE A 94 6.92 9.93 -2.04
CA PHE A 94 7.20 9.23 -3.30
C PHE A 94 6.21 9.54 -4.43
N ILE A 95 5.01 10.01 -4.11
CA ILE A 95 4.01 10.36 -5.13
C ILE A 95 4.36 11.72 -5.73
N LYS A 96 4.67 11.75 -7.02
CA LYS A 96 4.97 12.99 -7.77
C LYS A 96 3.72 13.72 -8.27
N HIS A 97 2.61 13.00 -8.45
CA HIS A 97 1.32 13.55 -8.91
C HIS A 97 0.13 12.75 -8.38
N ARG A 98 -1.03 13.40 -8.30
CA ARG A 98 -2.29 12.80 -7.84
C ARG A 98 -3.07 12.11 -8.98
N ARG A 99 -2.41 11.28 -9.77
CA ARG A 99 -3.03 10.53 -10.88
C ARG A 99 -2.84 9.03 -10.70
N CYS A 100 -3.78 8.26 -11.21
CA CYS A 100 -3.65 6.82 -11.29
C CYS A 100 -2.56 6.41 -12.29
N GLU A 101 -1.89 5.31 -12.02
CA GLU A 101 -0.85 4.76 -12.90
C GLU A 101 -0.92 3.24 -12.92
N VAL A 102 -0.78 2.64 -14.12
CA VAL A 102 -0.58 1.20 -14.24
C VAL A 102 0.89 0.89 -13.96
N ILE A 103 1.14 -0.03 -13.05
CA ILE A 103 2.46 -0.38 -12.56
C ILE A 103 2.75 -1.85 -12.87
N SER A 104 3.94 -2.09 -13.45
CA SER A 104 4.49 -3.44 -13.62
C SER A 104 4.80 -4.07 -12.27
N VAL A 105 4.36 -5.32 -12.07
CA VAL A 105 4.57 -6.02 -10.80
C VAL A 105 5.71 -7.02 -10.95
N SER A 106 6.77 -6.84 -10.16
CA SER A 106 7.89 -7.77 -10.15
C SER A 106 7.48 -9.13 -9.60
N PRO A 107 8.19 -10.23 -9.96
CA PRO A 107 7.89 -11.57 -9.43
C PRO A 107 7.87 -11.64 -7.90
N LEU A 108 8.79 -10.92 -7.22
CA LEU A 108 8.83 -10.85 -5.76
C LEU A 108 7.60 -10.15 -5.19
N LEU A 109 7.26 -8.96 -5.70
CA LEU A 109 6.09 -8.22 -5.24
C LEU A 109 4.81 -9.02 -5.48
N ARG A 110 4.72 -9.73 -6.61
CA ARG A 110 3.62 -10.66 -6.89
C ARG A 110 3.50 -11.71 -5.79
N GLN A 111 4.59 -12.35 -5.37
CA GLN A 111 4.53 -13.34 -4.29
C GLN A 111 4.09 -12.71 -2.95
N LEU A 112 4.57 -11.51 -2.63
CA LEU A 112 4.17 -10.79 -1.43
C LEU A 112 2.67 -10.44 -1.44
N LEU A 113 2.13 -9.99 -2.57
CA LEU A 113 0.71 -9.67 -2.74
C LEU A 113 -0.18 -10.92 -2.63
N LEU A 114 0.26 -12.04 -3.21
CA LEU A 114 -0.48 -13.30 -3.17
C LEU A 114 -0.44 -13.92 -1.76
N GLY A 115 0.71 -13.87 -1.07
CA GLY A 115 0.89 -14.42 0.27
C GLY A 115 0.26 -13.55 1.37
N GLY A 116 0.39 -12.22 1.28
CA GLY A 116 -0.08 -11.26 2.29
C GLY A 116 -1.59 -11.17 2.46
N CYS A 117 -2.39 -11.80 1.60
CA CYS A 117 -3.85 -11.87 1.79
C CYS A 117 -4.32 -13.11 2.57
N GLY A 118 -3.40 -14.02 2.93
CA GLY A 118 -3.62 -15.13 3.87
C GLY A 118 -3.01 -14.90 5.26
N PHE A 119 -2.14 -13.89 5.41
CA PHE A 119 -1.53 -13.49 6.67
C PHE A 119 -1.96 -12.06 6.98
N THR A 120 -2.26 -11.73 8.24
CA THR A 120 -2.22 -10.33 8.67
C THR A 120 -0.76 -9.90 8.64
N THR A 121 -0.27 -9.44 7.49
CA THR A 121 1.10 -8.91 7.39
C THR A 121 1.11 -7.54 8.05
N VAL A 122 1.62 -7.50 9.28
CA VAL A 122 1.88 -6.28 10.05
C VAL A 122 3.22 -5.73 9.58
N VAL A 123 3.20 -4.67 8.75
CA VAL A 123 4.37 -3.81 8.56
C VAL A 123 4.05 -2.50 9.25
N ARG A 124 4.57 -2.34 10.48
CA ARG A 124 4.70 -1.02 11.12
C ARG A 124 6.13 -0.58 10.85
N GLN A 125 6.33 0.55 10.18
CA GLN A 125 7.69 1.09 10.13
C GLN A 125 8.08 1.55 11.55
N PRO A 126 9.30 1.28 12.02
CA PRO A 126 9.79 1.93 13.23
C PRO A 126 9.78 3.44 12.98
N THR A 127 9.05 4.17 13.83
CA THR A 127 9.07 5.63 13.85
C THR A 127 10.52 6.08 13.97
N ARG A 128 11.07 6.73 12.95
CA ARG A 128 12.32 7.48 13.10
C ARG A 128 12.05 8.68 13.99
N SER A 129 12.13 8.51 15.31
CA SER A 129 12.30 9.65 16.20
C SER A 129 13.71 10.21 15.94
N HIS A 130 13.77 11.42 15.41
CA HIS A 130 14.97 12.24 15.52
C HIS A 130 15.24 12.58 16.99
N ALA A 131 16.52 12.69 17.31
CA ALA A 131 17.14 13.06 18.57
C ALA A 131 17.36 11.93 19.59
N ASP A 132 18.43 11.16 19.37
CA ASP A 132 19.39 10.93 20.45
C ASP A 132 20.75 11.47 19.96
N THR A 133 21.07 12.68 20.42
CA THR A 133 22.41 13.25 20.36
C THR A 133 23.31 12.36 21.21
N VAL A 134 24.27 11.68 20.57
CA VAL A 134 25.36 11.05 21.31
C VAL A 134 26.25 12.16 21.86
N ASP A 135 26.08 12.49 23.13
CA ASP A 135 26.95 13.42 23.85
C ASP A 135 28.30 12.73 24.07
N VAL A 136 29.30 13.09 23.25
CA VAL A 136 30.69 12.73 23.48
C VAL A 136 31.30 13.81 24.37
N ALA A 137 30.99 13.75 25.66
CA ALA A 137 31.73 14.48 26.68
C ALA A 137 32.85 13.57 27.21
N GLY A 138 34.04 13.73 26.64
CA GLY A 138 35.27 13.21 27.23
C GLY A 138 35.74 14.11 28.38
N THR A 139 36.20 13.51 29.48
CA THR A 139 37.28 14.06 30.31
C THR A 139 37.87 12.94 31.18
N GLY A 140 39.16 12.67 30.98
CA GLY A 140 39.91 11.70 31.78
C GLY A 140 40.50 12.27 33.08
N ARG A 141 41.22 11.40 33.79
CA ARG A 141 42.42 11.64 34.64
C ARG A 141 42.88 10.27 35.18
N HIS A 142 44.02 9.75 34.74
CA HIS A 142 45.33 9.83 35.42
C HIS A 142 45.32 9.36 36.89
N ALA A 143 45.99 8.24 37.17
CA ALA A 143 47.19 8.16 38.04
C ALA A 143 47.58 6.69 38.29
N GLY A 144 48.86 6.33 38.05
CA GLY A 144 49.48 5.15 38.70
C GLY A 144 49.64 5.38 40.21
N PRO A 145 50.26 4.46 40.99
CA PRO A 145 51.63 3.98 40.73
C PRO A 145 51.95 2.52 41.13
N ARG A 146 53.16 2.08 40.71
CA ARG A 146 54.21 1.23 41.35
C ARG A 146 53.74 0.15 42.35
N ILE A 147 54.21 -1.10 42.29
CA ILE A 147 55.61 -1.59 42.32
C ILE A 147 55.74 -2.81 41.40
#